data_AF-A0A423V5N5-F1
#
_entry.id   AF-A0A423V5N5-F1
#
_cell.length_a   1.000
_cell.length_b   1.000
_cell.length_c   1.000
_cell.angle_alpha   90.00
_cell.angle_beta   90.00
_cell.angle_gamma   90.00
#
_symmetry.space_group_name_H-M   'P 1'
#
loop_
_entity.id
_entity.type
_entity.pdbx_description
1 polymer ?
#
loop_
_entity_poly.entity_id
_entity_poly.type
_entity_poly.pdbx_seq_one_letter_code
_entity_poly.pdbx_strand_id
1 'polypeptide(L)'
;MALAVVVATAAAGIGNTVVSLIARAAGVSDDFPPLWPSAYLPSTLIGVLAGAVGWHIVRRRAGDPAAVLRWLVPTVVAVSLIPDIATGITGNQPATSWGGVAALMSMHLVVAAVAVPVYRRFLPLNA
;
A
#
# COMPACT_ATOMS: atom_id res chain seq x y z
N MET A 1 2.88 12.15 13.74
CA MET A 1 2.45 10.80 13.29
C MET A 1 1.04 10.85 12.73
N ALA A 2 0.05 11.32 13.49
CA ALA A 2 -1.34 11.45 13.01
C ALA A 2 -1.45 12.23 11.68
N LEU A 3 -0.83 13.41 11.57
CA LEU A 3 -0.83 14.18 10.32
C LEU A 3 -0.23 13.40 9.13
N ALA A 4 0.89 12.70 9.36
CA ALA A 4 1.53 11.87 8.34
C ALA A 4 0.58 10.77 7.84
N VAL A 5 -0.14 10.11 8.77
CA VAL A 5 -1.12 9.06 8.44
C VAL A 5 -2.28 9.64 7.64
N VAL A 6 -2.84 10.78 8.06
CA VAL A 6 -3.96 11.43 7.36
C VAL A 6 -3.55 11.82 5.94
N VAL A 7 -2.42 12.52 5.79
CA VAL A 7 -1.91 12.95 4.48
C VAL A 7 -1.59 11.75 3.59
N ALA A 8 -0.89 10.74 4.11
CA ALA A 8 -0.55 9.55 3.33
C ALA A 8 -1.80 8.76 2.93
N THR A 9 -2.76 8.55 3.84
CA THR A 9 -4.01 7.83 3.55
C THR A 9 -4.82 8.54 2.48
N ALA A 10 -4.98 9.87 2.60
CA ALA A 10 -5.72 10.64 1.61
C ALA A 10 -5.05 10.58 0.22
N ALA A 11 -3.75 10.84 0.15
CA ALA A 11 -3.01 10.83 -1.11
C ALA A 11 -2.94 9.42 -1.74
N ALA A 12 -2.71 8.38 -0.95
CA ALA A 12 -2.72 6.99 -1.43
C ALA A 12 -4.13 6.54 -1.84
N GLY A 13 -5.17 6.97 -1.12
CA GLY A 13 -6.56 6.70 -1.48
C GLY A 13 -6.95 7.30 -2.83
N ILE A 14 -6.46 8.51 -3.14
CA ILE A 14 -6.61 9.13 -4.47
C ILE A 14 -5.88 8.29 -5.52
N GLY A 15 -4.61 7.91 -5.27
CA GLY A 15 -3.85 7.06 -6.19
C GLY A 15 -4.51 5.71 -6.45
N ASN A 16 -5.04 5.05 -5.41
CA ASN A 16 -5.75 3.78 -5.53
C ASN A 16 -7.08 3.95 -6.28
N THR A 17 -7.76 5.08 -6.12
CA THR A 17 -8.93 5.42 -6.94
C THR A 17 -8.55 5.50 -8.41
N VAL A 18 -7.43 6.16 -8.75
CA VAL A 18 -6.93 6.22 -10.13
C VAL A 18 -6.60 4.83 -10.67
N VAL A 19 -5.91 3.98 -9.89
CA VAL A 19 -5.60 2.59 -10.29
C VAL A 19 -6.89 1.79 -10.53
N SER A 20 -7.88 1.90 -9.65
CA SER A 20 -9.17 1.21 -9.80
C SER A 20 -9.90 1.63 -11.07
N LEU A 21 -9.97 2.93 -11.36
CA LEU A 21 -10.60 3.47 -12.56
C LEU A 21 -9.89 2.98 -13.84
N ILE A 22 -8.55 2.99 -13.85
CA ILE A 22 -7.75 2.49 -14.98
C ILE A 22 -8.00 1.00 -15.18
N ALA A 23 -7.99 0.20 -14.12
CA ALA A 23 -8.21 -1.24 -14.19
C ALA A 23 -9.59 -1.59 -14.75
N ARG A 24 -10.63 -0.89 -14.30
CA ARG A 24 -12.00 -1.05 -14.82
C ARG A 24 -12.11 -0.63 -16.29
N ALA A 25 -11.51 0.51 -16.66
CA ALA A 25 -11.45 0.95 -18.05
C ALA A 25 -10.68 -0.04 -18.95
N ALA A 26 -9.71 -0.77 -18.39
CA ALA A 26 -8.97 -1.83 -19.07
C ALA A 26 -9.70 -3.19 -19.09
N GLY A 27 -10.94 -3.26 -18.58
CA GLY A 27 -11.80 -4.45 -18.67
C GLY A 27 -11.82 -5.35 -17.44
N VAL A 28 -11.26 -4.92 -16.30
CA VAL A 28 -11.46 -5.65 -15.03
C VAL A 28 -12.92 -5.49 -14.60
N SER A 29 -13.57 -6.62 -14.28
CA SER A 29 -14.99 -6.65 -13.90
C SER A 29 -15.31 -5.76 -12.71
N ASP A 30 -16.46 -5.08 -12.77
CA ASP A 30 -17.03 -4.34 -11.64
C ASP A 30 -17.42 -5.26 -10.48
N ASP A 31 -17.60 -6.56 -10.75
CA ASP A 31 -17.90 -7.57 -9.73
C ASP A 31 -16.65 -8.02 -8.95
N PHE A 32 -15.45 -7.51 -9.28
CA PHE A 32 -14.22 -7.80 -8.54
C PHE A 32 -14.12 -6.90 -7.28
N PRO A 33 -14.48 -7.41 -6.08
CA PRO A 33 -14.70 -6.56 -4.91
C PRO A 33 -13.47 -5.78 -4.42
N PRO A 34 -12.23 -6.30 -4.51
CA PRO A 34 -11.03 -5.58 -4.07
C PRO A 34 -10.80 -4.20 -4.70
N LEU A 35 -11.36 -3.93 -5.89
CA LEU A 35 -11.25 -2.62 -6.54
C LEU A 35 -12.33 -1.62 -6.10
N TRP A 36 -13.18 -1.97 -5.14
CA TRP A 36 -14.19 -1.06 -4.60
C TRP A 36 -13.61 -0.18 -3.49
N PRO A 37 -14.02 1.11 -3.40
CA PRO A 37 -13.57 2.01 -2.34
C PRO A 37 -13.78 1.46 -0.93
N SER A 38 -14.88 0.76 -0.71
CA SER A 38 -15.20 0.09 0.56
C SER A 38 -14.18 -0.99 0.96
N ALA A 39 -13.46 -1.58 0.00
CA ALA A 39 -12.43 -2.58 0.24
C ALA A 39 -11.03 -1.94 0.37
N TYR A 40 -10.62 -1.12 -0.61
CA TYR A 40 -9.25 -0.62 -0.64
C TYR A 40 -9.00 0.56 0.31
N LEU A 41 -9.98 1.40 0.64
CA LEU A 41 -9.75 2.55 1.53
C LEU A 41 -9.44 2.12 2.98
N PRO A 42 -10.19 1.19 3.61
CA PRO A 42 -9.82 0.67 4.93
C PRO A 42 -8.46 -0.02 4.92
N SER A 43 -8.19 -0.83 3.89
CA SER A 43 -6.91 -1.53 3.72
C SER A 43 -5.74 -0.55 3.56
N THR A 44 -5.94 0.54 2.81
CA THR A 44 -4.97 1.63 2.67
C THR A 44 -4.66 2.28 4.01
N LEU A 45 -5.70 2.63 4.78
CA LEU A 45 -5.52 3.20 6.12
C LEU A 45 -4.74 2.26 7.04
N ILE A 46 -5.09 0.97 7.05
CA ILE A 46 -4.40 -0.05 7.86
C ILE A 46 -2.93 -0.16 7.45
N GLY A 47 -2.65 -0.25 6.14
CA GLY A 47 -1.28 -0.31 5.61
C GLY A 47 -0.46 0.93 5.97
N VAL A 48 -1.05 2.12 5.84
CA VAL A 48 -0.40 3.40 6.21
C VAL A 48 -0.19 3.50 7.72
N LEU A 49 -1.11 3.00 8.54
CA LEU A 49 -0.93 2.97 10.00
C LEU A 49 0.20 2.02 10.39
N ALA A 50 0.18 0.79 9.87
CA ALA A 50 1.22 -0.21 10.13
C ALA A 50 2.61 0.29 9.67
N GLY A 51 2.69 0.89 8.47
CA GLY A 51 3.90 1.50 7.95
C GLY A 51 4.42 2.65 8.83
N ALA A 52 3.53 3.52 9.31
CA ALA A 52 3.91 4.62 10.21
C ALA A 52 4.43 4.11 11.56
N VAL A 53 3.82 3.06 12.11
CA VAL A 53 4.28 2.40 13.34
C VAL A 53 5.64 1.74 13.14
N GLY A 54 5.82 0.97 12.07
CA GLY A 54 7.09 0.34 11.73
C GLY A 54 8.21 1.38 11.54
N TRP A 55 7.92 2.45 10.78
CA TRP A 55 8.81 3.58 10.60
C TRP A 55 9.19 4.23 11.95
N HIS A 56 8.21 4.45 12.82
CA HIS A 56 8.41 5.01 14.15
C HIS A 56 9.29 4.13 15.05
N ILE A 57 9.15 2.81 14.95
CA ILE A 57 9.97 1.87 15.71
C ILE A 57 11.42 1.91 15.20
N VAL A 58 11.62 1.78 13.89
CA VAL A 58 12.95 1.76 13.27
C VAL A 58 13.69 3.06 13.54
N ARG A 59 13.06 4.21 13.34
CA ARG A 59 13.70 5.52 13.59
C ARG A 59 14.16 5.71 15.04
N ARG A 60 13.52 5.05 16.01
CA ARG A 60 13.84 5.20 17.44
C ARG A 60 14.84 4.18 17.96
N ARG A 61 14.95 3.03 17.30
CA ARG A 61 15.70 1.88 17.83
C ARG A 61 16.87 1.42 16.97
N ALA A 62 16.89 1.73 15.68
CA ALA A 62 18.00 1.36 14.82
C ALA A 62 19.18 2.32 15.00
N GLY A 63 20.40 1.78 15.01
CA GLY A 63 21.63 2.59 15.00
C GLY A 63 21.84 3.34 13.68
N ASP A 64 21.37 2.77 12.56
CA ASP A 64 21.25 3.44 11.26
C ASP A 64 19.84 3.19 10.68
N PRO A 65 18.86 4.05 10.98
CA PRO A 65 17.49 3.90 10.47
C PRO A 65 17.40 3.92 8.95
N ALA A 66 18.28 4.65 8.26
CA ALA A 66 18.24 4.80 6.81
C ALA A 66 18.67 3.49 6.13
N ALA A 67 19.76 2.87 6.60
CA ALA A 67 20.21 1.58 6.09
C ALA A 67 19.19 0.47 6.34
N VAL A 68 18.52 0.46 7.49
CA VAL A 68 17.45 -0.51 7.79
C VAL A 68 16.25 -0.30 6.87
N LEU A 69 15.77 0.93 6.72
CA LEU A 69 14.59 1.22 5.89
C LEU A 69 14.84 0.98 4.40
N ARG A 70 16.09 1.11 3.92
CA ARG A 70 16.48 0.76 2.54
C ARG A 70 16.11 -0.67 2.17
N TRP A 71 16.23 -1.60 3.11
CA TRP A 71 15.89 -3.01 2.89
C TRP A 71 14.48 -3.34 3.37
N LEU A 72 14.09 -2.83 4.54
CA LEU A 72 12.82 -3.16 5.13
C LEU A 72 11.63 -2.73 4.27
N VAL A 73 11.67 -1.53 3.69
CA VAL A 73 10.57 -1.02 2.86
C VAL A 73 10.31 -1.92 1.64
N PRO A 74 11.30 -2.20 0.75
CA PRO A 74 11.05 -3.07 -0.39
C PRO A 74 10.70 -4.50 0.02
N THR A 75 11.28 -5.03 1.11
CA THR A 75 10.90 -6.36 1.61
C THR A 75 9.45 -6.41 2.08
N VAL A 76 8.99 -5.42 2.84
CA VAL A 76 7.59 -5.36 3.31
C VAL A 76 6.64 -5.19 2.12
N VAL A 77 7.00 -4.37 1.13
CA VAL A 77 6.22 -4.26 -0.11
C VAL A 77 6.13 -5.62 -0.79
N ALA A 78 7.25 -6.31 -1.04
CA ALA A 78 7.26 -7.62 -1.69
C ALA A 78 6.42 -8.66 -0.92
N VAL A 79 6.56 -8.72 0.40
CA VAL A 79 5.75 -9.60 1.26
C VAL A 79 4.26 -9.25 1.18
N SER A 80 3.93 -7.96 1.09
CA SER A 80 2.54 -7.51 0.99
C SER A 80 1.85 -7.88 -0.33
N LEU A 81 2.60 -8.29 -1.37
CA LEU A 81 2.04 -8.76 -2.64
C LEU A 81 1.64 -10.25 -2.60
N ILE A 82 2.08 -11.00 -1.59
CA ILE A 82 1.78 -12.44 -1.46
C ILE A 82 0.26 -12.70 -1.41
N PRO A 83 -0.55 -11.95 -0.64
CA PRO A 83 -2.00 -12.11 -0.64
C PRO A 83 -2.65 -11.88 -2.01
N ASP A 84 -2.14 -10.93 -2.81
CA ASP A 84 -2.66 -10.64 -4.16
C ASP A 84 -2.36 -11.79 -5.11
N ILE A 85 -1.14 -12.31 -5.08
CA ILE A 85 -0.73 -13.48 -5.87
C ILE A 85 -1.55 -14.70 -5.46
N ALA A 86 -1.76 -14.92 -4.16
CA ALA A 86 -2.60 -15.99 -3.65
C ALA A 86 -4.06 -15.84 -4.12
N THR A 87 -4.59 -14.61 -4.17
CA THR A 87 -5.91 -14.33 -4.75
C THR A 87 -5.96 -14.75 -6.23
N GLY A 88 -4.94 -14.39 -7.01
CA GLY A 88 -4.83 -14.79 -8.42
C GLY A 88 -4.74 -16.30 -8.65
N ILE A 89 -4.01 -17.02 -7.79
CA ILE A 89 -3.85 -18.47 -7.89
C ILE A 89 -5.12 -19.20 -7.45
N THR A 90 -5.73 -18.76 -6.34
CA THR A 90 -6.86 -19.48 -5.73
C THR A 90 -8.21 -19.11 -6.33
N GLY A 91 -8.33 -17.94 -6.96
CA GLY A 91 -9.62 -17.43 -7.45
C GLY A 91 -10.63 -17.23 -6.33
N ASN A 92 -10.17 -16.99 -5.09
CA ASN A 92 -11.02 -16.89 -3.91
C ASN A 92 -11.91 -15.63 -3.86
N GLN A 93 -11.76 -14.73 -4.84
CA GLN A 93 -12.61 -13.55 -5.02
C GLN A 93 -13.50 -13.69 -6.26
N PRO A 94 -14.74 -13.17 -6.23
CA PRO A 94 -15.60 -13.09 -7.41
C PRO A 94 -14.90 -12.38 -8.58
N ALA A 95 -15.10 -12.88 -9.81
CA ALA A 95 -14.55 -12.29 -11.02
C ALA A 95 -13.01 -12.05 -11.00
N THR A 96 -12.27 -12.87 -10.27
CA THR A 96 -10.80 -12.81 -10.23
C THR A 96 -10.22 -12.92 -11.63
N SER A 97 -9.31 -12.00 -11.96
CA SER A 97 -8.49 -12.04 -13.17
C SER A 97 -7.08 -11.56 -12.85
N TRP A 98 -6.09 -11.96 -13.65
CA TRP A 98 -4.71 -11.48 -13.49
C TRP A 98 -4.56 -9.98 -13.70
N GLY A 99 -5.44 -9.35 -14.51
CA GLY A 99 -5.53 -7.89 -14.61
C GLY A 99 -5.97 -7.24 -13.30
N GLY A 100 -6.98 -7.81 -12.62
CA GLY A 100 -7.40 -7.36 -11.29
C GLY A 100 -6.32 -7.55 -10.23
N VAL A 101 -5.61 -8.68 -10.25
CA VAL A 101 -4.47 -8.96 -9.35
C VAL A 101 -3.34 -7.96 -9.57
N ALA A 102 -2.98 -7.68 -10.82
CA ALA A 102 -1.97 -6.68 -11.14
C ALA A 102 -2.37 -5.26 -10.65
N ALA A 103 -3.67 -4.93 -10.72
CA ALA A 103 -4.19 -3.68 -10.18
C ALA A 103 -4.05 -3.63 -8.65
N LEU A 104 -4.34 -4.73 -7.94
CA LEU A 104 -4.12 -4.82 -6.48
C LEU A 104 -2.65 -4.63 -6.11
N MET A 105 -1.76 -5.37 -6.78
CA MET A 105 -0.32 -5.24 -6.53
C MET A 105 0.16 -3.80 -6.77
N SER A 106 -0.39 -3.14 -7.79
CA SER A 106 -0.10 -1.74 -8.09
C SER A 106 -0.56 -0.79 -6.98
N MET A 107 -1.69 -1.05 -6.33
CA MET A 107 -2.16 -0.25 -5.18
C MET A 107 -1.16 -0.32 -4.01
N HIS A 108 -0.54 -1.48 -3.75
CA HIS A 108 0.51 -1.60 -2.73
C HIS A 108 1.73 -0.72 -3.06
N LEU A 109 2.12 -0.68 -4.34
CA LEU A 109 3.20 0.20 -4.81
C LEU A 109 2.84 1.68 -4.65
N VAL A 110 1.61 2.06 -4.98
CA VAL A 110 1.10 3.43 -4.79
C VAL A 110 1.16 3.82 -3.31
N VAL A 111 0.66 2.96 -2.41
CA VAL A 111 0.69 3.21 -0.96
C VAL A 111 2.13 3.42 -0.50
N ALA A 112 3.08 2.55 -0.89
CA ALA A 112 4.48 2.69 -0.51
C ALA A 112 5.12 3.96 -1.09
N ALA A 113 4.89 4.25 -2.37
CA ALA A 113 5.42 5.41 -3.08
C ALA A 113 4.93 6.74 -2.48
N VAL A 114 3.71 6.77 -1.93
CA VAL A 114 3.15 7.95 -1.24
C VAL A 114 3.60 8.01 0.22
N ALA A 115 3.45 6.90 0.95
CA ALA A 115 3.64 6.86 2.39
C ALA A 115 5.10 7.13 2.78
N VAL A 116 6.08 6.59 2.04
CA VAL A 116 7.51 6.74 2.38
C VAL A 116 7.98 8.20 2.32
N PRO A 117 7.75 8.98 1.25
CA PRO A 117 8.04 10.41 1.25
C PRO A 117 7.32 11.19 2.34
N VAL A 118 6.04 10.88 2.59
CA VAL A 118 5.25 11.52 3.65
C VAL A 118 5.87 11.22 5.03
N TYR A 119 6.27 9.99 5.30
CA TYR A 119 6.96 9.66 6.55
C TYR A 119 8.31 10.36 6.65
N ARG A 120 9.11 10.42 5.59
CA ARG A 120 10.37 11.20 5.60
C ARG A 120 10.13 12.67 5.94
N ARG A 121 9.07 13.26 5.41
CA ARG A 121 8.75 14.69 5.60
C ARG A 121 8.23 15.02 7.00
N PHE A 122 7.34 14.17 7.55
CA PHE A 122 6.63 14.43 8.80
C PHE A 122 7.16 13.63 10.00
N LEU A 123 8.02 12.63 9.76
CA LEU A 123 8.66 11.76 10.75
C LEU A 123 10.15 11.55 10.36
N PRO A 124 10.96 12.63 10.33
CA PRO A 124 12.34 12.55 9.88
C PRO A 124 13.15 11.54 10.68
N LEU A 125 14.16 10.95 10.03
CA LEU A 125 15.08 10.02 10.67
C LEU A 125 16.03 10.79 11.58
N ASN A 126 16.34 10.22 12.74
CA ASN A 126 17.34 10.79 13.63
C ASN A 126 18.73 10.56 13.01
N ALA A 127 19.62 11.54 13.13
CA ALA A 127 21.01 11.46 12.70
C ALA A 127 21.83 10.57 13.63
#